data_AF-A0A6B3H914-F1
#
_entry.id   AF-A0A6B3H914-F1
#
_cell.length_a   1.000
_cell.length_b   1.000
_cell.length_c   1.000
_cell.angle_alpha   90.00
_cell.angle_beta   90.00
_cell.angle_gamma   90.00
#
_symmetry.space_group_name_H-M   'P 1'
#
loop_
_entity.id
_entity.type
_entity.pdbx_description
1 polymer ?
#
loop_
_entity_poly.entity_id
_entity_poly.type
_entity_poly.pdbx_seq_one_letter_code
_entity_poly.pdbx_strand_id
1 'polypeptide(L)'
;VIRKFEATFDAYWSEPAFESYDPDKDAERLDEALSRAGGSGRPGSTSITLSGLEVRPYPHQRDMLERLEVERTVHNRHQNLLVAATGTGKTVMAALDYKRLRQTLGRDPRLLFVAHRREILEQSLRVYQNVLIDANFGE
;
A
#
# COMPACT_ATOMS: atom_id res chain seq x y z
N VAL A 1 -18.14 20.49 -26.48
CA VAL A 1 -17.67 20.64 -25.07
C VAL A 1 -18.13 19.45 -24.22
N ILE A 2 -19.42 19.08 -24.23
CA ILE A 2 -19.96 17.89 -23.53
C ILE A 2 -19.24 16.57 -23.86
N ARG A 3 -18.95 16.27 -25.14
CA ARG A 3 -18.25 15.01 -25.52
C ARG A 3 -16.85 14.83 -24.91
N LYS A 4 -16.13 15.91 -24.61
CA LYS A 4 -14.81 15.82 -23.94
C LYS A 4 -14.98 15.50 -22.46
N PHE A 5 -16.06 15.96 -21.83
CA PHE A 5 -16.38 15.63 -20.44
C PHE A 5 -16.82 14.17 -20.31
N GLU A 6 -17.65 13.67 -21.23
CA GLU A 6 -18.07 12.25 -21.26
C GLU A 6 -16.86 11.32 -21.39
N ALA A 7 -15.96 11.55 -22.35
CA ALA A 7 -14.78 10.69 -22.51
C ALA A 7 -13.83 10.71 -21.32
N THR A 8 -13.74 11.85 -20.61
CA THR A 8 -12.92 11.96 -19.40
C THR A 8 -13.61 11.28 -18.22
N PHE A 9 -14.94 11.43 -18.09
CA PHE A 9 -15.74 10.75 -17.09
C PHE A 9 -15.68 9.24 -17.27
N ASP A 10 -15.86 8.72 -18.49
CA ASP A 10 -15.77 7.30 -18.80
C ASP A 10 -14.37 6.74 -18.51
N ALA A 11 -13.32 7.51 -18.78
CA ALA A 11 -11.96 7.13 -18.42
C ALA A 11 -11.78 7.00 -16.90
N TYR A 12 -12.26 7.97 -16.11
CA TYR A 12 -12.23 7.91 -14.64
C TYR A 12 -13.15 6.82 -14.07
N TRP A 13 -14.34 6.64 -14.65
CA TRP A 13 -15.34 5.67 -14.20
C TRP A 13 -14.91 4.23 -14.48
N SER A 14 -14.13 4.02 -15.54
CA SER A 14 -13.52 2.73 -15.87
C SER A 14 -12.15 2.52 -15.22
N GLU A 15 -11.68 3.45 -14.37
CA GLU A 15 -10.44 3.23 -13.64
C GLU A 15 -10.60 2.05 -12.67
N PRO A 16 -9.68 1.06 -12.70
CA PRO A 16 -9.65 -0.05 -11.75
C PRO A 16 -9.45 0.39 -10.28
N ALA A 17 -9.21 1.68 -10.06
CA ALA A 17 -9.12 2.29 -8.74
C ALA A 17 -10.48 2.34 -8.02
N PHE A 18 -11.59 2.35 -8.77
CA PHE A 18 -12.94 2.32 -8.22
C PHE A 18 -13.47 0.88 -8.16
N GLU A 19 -14.14 0.57 -7.06
CA GLU A 19 -14.82 -0.71 -6.85
C GLU A 19 -16.33 -0.48 -6.85
N SER A 20 -17.09 -1.45 -7.35
CA SER A 20 -18.55 -1.41 -7.27
C SER A 20 -18.96 -1.49 -5.80
N TYR A 21 -19.82 -0.58 -5.37
CA TYR A 21 -20.36 -0.55 -4.02
C TYR A 21 -21.77 -1.14 -4.00
N ASP A 22 -21.97 -2.19 -3.19
CA ASP A 22 -23.27 -2.77 -2.89
C ASP A 22 -23.60 -2.51 -1.40
N PRO A 23 -24.60 -1.67 -1.07
CA PRO A 23 -24.92 -1.32 0.32
C PRO A 23 -25.18 -2.54 1.22
N ASP A 24 -25.71 -3.63 0.66
CA ASP A 24 -26.03 -4.83 1.44
C ASP A 24 -24.79 -5.67 1.77
N LYS A 25 -23.67 -5.44 1.06
CA LYS A 25 -22.41 -6.21 1.22
C LYS A 25 -21.23 -5.36 1.71
N ASP A 26 -21.17 -4.09 1.33
CA ASP A 26 -20.00 -3.24 1.48
C ASP A 26 -20.15 -2.17 2.57
N ALA A 27 -21.36 -1.94 3.11
CA ALA A 27 -21.62 -0.86 4.06
C ALA A 27 -20.70 -0.92 5.28
N GLU A 28 -20.58 -2.09 5.91
CA GLU A 28 -19.73 -2.27 7.11
C GLU A 28 -18.25 -2.00 6.81
N ARG A 29 -17.77 -2.46 5.65
CA ARG A 29 -16.40 -2.23 5.18
C ARG A 29 -16.13 -0.75 4.92
N LEU A 30 -17.11 -0.04 4.35
CA LEU A 30 -17.02 1.39 4.09
C LEU A 30 -17.04 2.20 5.39
N ASP A 31 -17.94 1.89 6.31
CA ASP A 31 -18.05 2.56 7.61
C ASP A 31 -16.75 2.42 8.43
N GLU A 32 -16.15 1.22 8.43
CA GLU A 32 -14.87 0.98 9.08
C GLU A 32 -13.73 1.80 8.44
N ALA A 33 -13.69 1.87 7.12
CA ALA A 33 -12.70 2.66 6.39
C ALA A 33 -12.84 4.17 6.66
N LEU A 34 -14.07 4.69 6.67
CA LEU A 34 -14.36 6.11 6.94
C LEU A 34 -14.03 6.50 8.39
N SER A 35 -14.34 5.63 9.35
CA SER A 35 -14.01 5.85 10.77
C SER A 35 -12.49 5.97 10.98
N ARG A 36 -11.71 5.13 10.29
CA ARG A 36 -10.23 5.18 10.32
C ARG A 36 -9.68 6.45 9.66
N ALA A 37 -10.24 6.86 8.54
CA ALA A 37 -9.80 8.06 7.81
C ALA A 37 -10.20 9.37 8.53
N GLY A 38 -11.31 9.36 9.27
CA GLY A 38 -11.89 10.52 9.97
C GLY A 38 -11.10 11.04 11.18
N GLY A 39 -9.99 10.39 11.56
CA GLY A 39 -9.03 10.96 12.51
C GLY A 39 -9.51 11.11 13.96
N SER A 40 -10.52 10.34 14.39
CA SER A 40 -10.97 10.31 15.79
C SER A 40 -9.95 9.68 16.77
N GLY A 41 -8.76 9.28 16.29
CA GLY A 41 -7.60 8.88 17.09
C GLY A 41 -6.60 10.03 17.28
N ARG A 42 -6.07 10.17 18.51
CA ARG A 42 -5.12 11.22 18.94
C ARG A 42 -3.96 11.43 17.94
N PRO A 43 -3.56 12.70 17.66
CA PRO A 43 -2.37 13.00 16.86
C PRO A 43 -1.13 12.55 17.64
N GLY A 44 -0.47 11.49 17.15
CA GLY A 44 0.66 10.84 17.81
C GLY A 44 0.49 9.33 17.96
N SER A 45 -0.74 8.82 17.86
CA SER A 45 -1.00 7.39 17.74
C SER A 45 -1.33 7.04 16.29
N THR A 46 -0.32 6.91 15.44
CA THR A 46 -0.36 5.85 14.41
C THR A 46 -0.15 4.51 15.11
N SER A 47 -0.90 4.28 16.19
CA SER A 47 -1.26 2.95 16.65
C SER A 47 -2.27 2.50 15.61
N ILE A 48 -1.76 1.97 14.51
CA ILE A 48 -2.46 0.87 13.85
C ILE A 48 -2.62 -0.14 14.96
N THR A 49 -3.81 -0.12 15.56
CA THR A 49 -4.17 -0.93 16.70
C THR A 49 -3.80 -2.36 16.34
N LEU A 50 -3.00 -2.97 17.22
CA LEU A 50 -2.62 -4.36 17.21
C LEU A 50 -3.89 -5.21 17.27
N SER A 51 -4.54 -5.40 16.13
CA SER A 51 -5.81 -6.10 16.00
C SER A 51 -5.89 -6.67 14.60
N GLY A 52 -5.14 -7.75 14.35
CA GLY A 52 -5.45 -8.75 13.32
C GLY A 52 -5.70 -8.30 11.87
N LEU A 53 -5.47 -7.04 11.53
CA LEU A 53 -5.81 -6.45 10.25
C LEU A 53 -4.63 -6.62 9.31
N GLU A 54 -4.70 -7.68 8.52
CA GLU A 54 -3.83 -7.88 7.39
C GLU A 54 -3.82 -6.63 6.51
N VAL A 55 -2.65 -5.98 6.36
CA VAL A 55 -2.50 -4.85 5.44
C VAL A 55 -2.69 -5.36 4.02
N ARG A 56 -3.82 -5.01 3.40
CA ARG A 56 -4.14 -5.36 2.02
C ARG A 56 -3.81 -4.19 1.09
N PRO A 57 -3.11 -4.43 -0.03
CA PRO A 57 -2.86 -3.39 -1.02
C PRO A 57 -4.17 -2.90 -1.66
N TYR A 58 -4.26 -1.59 -1.87
CA TYR A 58 -5.29 -0.99 -2.73
C TYR A 58 -5.14 -1.48 -4.19
N PRO A 59 -6.17 -1.37 -5.05
CA PRO A 59 -6.10 -1.84 -6.43
C PRO A 59 -4.90 -1.31 -7.23
N HIS A 60 -4.62 -0.01 -7.15
CA HIS A 60 -3.46 0.59 -7.82
C HIS A 60 -2.12 0.06 -7.27
N GLN A 61 -2.05 -0.25 -5.98
CA GLN A 61 -0.87 -0.85 -5.35
C GLN A 61 -0.65 -2.28 -5.84
N ARG A 62 -1.72 -3.05 -6.05
CA ARG A 62 -1.64 -4.41 -6.62
C ARG A 62 -1.07 -4.39 -8.03
N ASP A 63 -1.58 -3.52 -8.90
CA ASP A 63 -1.06 -3.36 -10.26
C ASP A 63 0.43 -2.99 -10.25
N MET A 64 0.84 -2.05 -9.40
CA MET A 64 2.25 -1.70 -9.25
C MET A 64 3.12 -2.88 -8.76
N LEU A 65 2.64 -3.69 -7.81
CA LEU A 65 3.33 -4.89 -7.33
C LEU A 65 3.44 -5.98 -8.41
N GLU A 66 2.40 -6.15 -9.22
CA GLU A 66 2.40 -7.08 -10.35
C GLU A 66 3.41 -6.66 -11.42
N ARG A 67 3.49 -5.36 -11.76
CA ARG A 67 4.51 -4.84 -12.68
C ARG A 67 5.94 -5.08 -12.16
N LEU A 68 6.18 -4.84 -10.86
CA LEU A 68 7.48 -5.15 -10.24
C LEU A 68 7.83 -6.64 -10.34
N GLU A 69 6.84 -7.52 -10.15
CA GLU A 69 7.04 -8.97 -10.27
C GLU A 69 7.37 -9.39 -11.71
N VAL A 70 6.68 -8.82 -12.71
CA VAL A 70 6.95 -9.06 -14.14
C VAL A 70 8.37 -8.62 -14.50
N GLU A 71 8.81 -7.44 -14.05
CA GLU A 71 10.18 -6.97 -14.28
C GLU A 71 11.21 -7.98 -13.74
N ARG A 72 10.98 -8.57 -12.56
CA ARG A 72 11.92 -9.53 -11.96
C ARG A 72 11.88 -10.92 -12.60
N THR A 73 10.68 -11.45 -12.88
CA THR A 73 10.50 -12.85 -13.29
C THR A 73 10.56 -13.06 -14.79
N VAL A 74 10.05 -12.11 -15.58
CA VAL A 74 10.00 -12.20 -17.04
C VAL A 74 11.17 -11.47 -17.68
N HIS A 75 11.49 -10.27 -17.17
CA HIS A 75 12.53 -9.41 -17.74
C HIS A 75 13.88 -9.48 -17.02
N ASN A 76 13.95 -10.22 -15.90
CA ASN A 76 15.15 -10.34 -15.06
C ASN A 76 15.76 -8.99 -14.63
N ARG A 77 14.92 -7.97 -14.41
CA ARG A 77 15.30 -6.65 -13.95
C ARG A 77 15.02 -6.48 -12.45
N HIS A 78 16.09 -6.24 -11.70
CA HIS A 78 16.05 -6.16 -10.23
C HIS A 78 16.30 -4.74 -9.70
N GLN A 79 16.60 -3.80 -10.59
CA GLN A 79 16.81 -2.38 -10.29
C GLN A 79 15.63 -1.59 -10.85
N ASN A 80 14.69 -1.23 -9.97
CA ASN A 80 13.43 -0.60 -10.37
C ASN A 80 13.24 0.74 -9.65
N LEU A 81 12.80 1.76 -10.39
CA LEU A 81 12.39 3.05 -9.83
C LEU A 81 10.87 3.11 -9.81
N LEU A 82 10.29 3.11 -8.61
CA LEU A 82 8.87 3.29 -8.41
C LEU A 82 8.55 4.77 -8.16
N VAL A 83 7.75 5.37 -9.05
CA VAL A 83 7.28 6.76 -8.92
C VAL A 83 5.80 6.74 -8.52
N ALA A 84 5.47 7.34 -7.38
CA ALA A 84 4.10 7.49 -6.92
C ALA A 84 3.90 8.84 -6.22
N ALA A 85 2.69 9.40 -6.32
CA ALA A 85 2.34 10.68 -5.71
C ALA A 85 2.49 10.65 -4.18
N THR A 86 2.57 11.82 -3.53
CA THR A 86 2.51 11.90 -2.06
C THR A 86 1.15 11.42 -1.57
N GLY A 87 1.12 10.68 -0.45
CA GLY A 87 -0.11 10.10 0.09
C GLY A 87 -0.52 8.75 -0.49
N THR A 88 0.05 8.28 -1.60
CA THR A 88 -0.30 6.97 -2.21
C THR A 88 0.43 5.77 -1.57
N GLY A 89 1.03 5.97 -0.40
CA GLY A 89 1.63 4.88 0.38
C GLY A 89 2.91 4.27 -0.20
N LYS A 90 3.86 5.07 -0.75
CA LYS A 90 5.18 4.57 -1.24
C LYS A 90 5.88 3.62 -0.26
N THR A 91 5.86 3.96 1.03
CA THR A 91 6.46 3.11 2.08
C THR A 91 5.69 1.81 2.29
N VAL A 92 4.35 1.87 2.24
CA VAL A 92 3.48 0.68 2.31
C VAL A 92 3.73 -0.23 1.11
N MET A 93 3.88 0.34 -0.09
CA MET A 93 4.25 -0.39 -1.31
C MET A 93 5.59 -1.13 -1.15
N ALA A 94 6.62 -0.45 -0.66
CA ALA A 94 7.93 -1.07 -0.42
C ALA A 94 7.85 -2.22 0.60
N ALA A 95 7.09 -2.05 1.68
CA ALA A 95 6.92 -3.09 2.69
C ALA A 95 6.13 -4.31 2.17
N LEU A 96 5.08 -4.09 1.36
CA LEU A 96 4.30 -5.16 0.74
C LEU A 96 5.13 -5.94 -0.29
N ASP A 97 5.93 -5.24 -1.08
CA ASP A 97 6.88 -5.84 -2.02
C ASP A 97 7.92 -6.70 -1.28
N TYR A 98 8.49 -6.18 -0.20
CA TYR A 98 9.41 -6.93 0.66
C TYR A 98 8.76 -8.18 1.27
N LYS A 99 7.52 -8.08 1.74
CA LYS A 99 6.74 -9.23 2.25
C LYS A 99 6.61 -10.32 1.18
N ARG A 100 6.26 -9.95 -0.06
CA ARG A 100 6.20 -10.88 -1.20
C ARG A 100 7.55 -11.50 -1.48
N LEU A 101 8.63 -10.71 -1.49
CA LEU A 101 9.99 -11.22 -1.70
C LEU A 101 10.43 -12.23 -0.63
N ARG A 102 10.11 -12.01 0.65
CA ARG A 102 10.36 -13.00 1.72
C ARG A 102 9.70 -14.34 1.42
N GLN A 103 8.43 -14.30 0.99
CA GLN A 103 7.66 -15.49 0.65
C GLN A 103 8.25 -16.21 -0.56
N THR A 104 8.54 -15.49 -1.64
CA THR A 104 9.09 -16.06 -2.89
C THR A 104 10.48 -16.66 -2.67
N LEU A 105 11.33 -16.02 -1.87
CA LEU A 105 12.69 -16.48 -1.61
C LEU A 105 12.76 -17.57 -0.53
N GLY A 106 11.69 -17.78 0.24
CA GLY A 106 11.66 -18.70 1.38
C GLY A 106 12.63 -18.35 2.50
N ARG A 107 13.06 -17.08 2.58
CA ARG A 107 14.03 -16.57 3.57
C ARG A 107 13.86 -15.06 3.73
N ASP A 108 14.58 -14.50 4.69
CA ASP A 108 14.58 -13.05 4.94
C ASP A 108 15.69 -12.37 4.13
N PRO A 109 15.36 -11.64 3.04
CA PRO A 109 16.37 -10.89 2.31
C PRO A 109 16.80 -9.67 3.12
N ARG A 110 18.05 -9.26 2.93
CA ARG A 110 18.56 -8.03 3.56
C ARG A 110 17.81 -6.82 3.03
N LEU A 111 17.44 -5.90 3.93
CA LEU A 111 16.77 -4.65 3.61
C LEU A 111 17.62 -3.47 4.08
N LEU A 112 17.85 -2.50 3.20
CA LEU A 112 18.43 -1.20 3.55
C LEU A 112 17.45 -0.11 3.16
N PHE A 113 16.91 0.60 4.15
CA PHE A 113 16.00 1.74 3.94
C PHE A 113 16.76 3.04 4.18
N VAL A 114 16.90 3.88 3.15
CA VAL A 114 17.62 5.15 3.22
C VAL A 114 16.64 6.31 3.14
N ALA A 115 16.72 7.23 4.09
CA ALA A 115 15.93 8.46 4.08
C ALA A 115 16.76 9.65 4.59
N HIS A 116 16.31 10.85 4.24
CA HIS A 116 16.99 12.11 4.56
C HIS A 116 16.63 12.67 5.95
N ARG A 117 15.66 12.08 6.65
CA ARG A 117 15.16 12.50 7.96
C ARG A 117 14.89 11.30 8.84
N ARG A 118 15.23 11.41 10.13
CA ARG A 118 15.06 10.34 11.13
C ARG A 118 13.59 9.95 11.29
N GLU A 119 12.69 10.92 11.26
CA GLU A 119 11.25 10.71 11.42
C GLU A 119 10.68 9.80 10.32
N ILE A 120 11.23 9.88 9.09
CA ILE A 120 10.84 9.01 7.98
C ILE A 120 11.28 7.57 8.26
N LEU A 121 12.47 7.38 8.84
CA LEU A 121 12.97 6.06 9.21
C LEU A 121 12.08 5.42 10.29
N GLU A 122 11.75 6.17 11.35
CA GLU A 122 10.90 5.71 12.44
C GLU A 122 9.48 5.36 11.96
N GLN A 123 8.90 6.20 11.09
CA GLN A 123 7.60 5.91 10.47
C GLN A 123 7.66 4.69 9.56
N SER A 124 8.73 4.55 8.77
CA SER A 124 8.89 3.42 7.85
C SER A 124 9.07 2.12 8.61
N LEU A 125 9.87 2.10 9.67
CA LEU A 125 10.03 0.93 10.54
C LEU A 125 8.68 0.40 11.04
N ARG A 126 7.82 1.29 11.58
CA ARG A 126 6.47 0.93 12.02
C ARG A 126 5.60 0.39 10.89
N VAL A 127 5.71 0.94 9.68
CA VAL A 127 4.97 0.43 8.51
C VAL A 127 5.41 -0.99 8.18
N TYR A 128 6.72 -1.27 8.17
CA TYR A 128 7.24 -2.62 7.93
C TYR A 128 6.79 -3.60 9.00
N GLN A 129 6.88 -3.25 10.29
CA GLN A 129 6.43 -4.08 11.40
C GLN A 129 4.94 -4.45 11.27
N ASN A 130 4.09 -3.49 10.89
CA ASN A 130 2.66 -3.71 10.67
C ASN A 130 2.37 -4.60 9.45
N VAL A 131 3.02 -4.35 8.31
CA VAL A 131 2.81 -5.14 7.07
C VAL A 131 3.27 -6.59 7.24
N LEU A 132 4.40 -6.77 7.94
CA LEU A 132 5.00 -8.07 8.21
C LEU A 132 4.34 -8.80 9.39
N ILE A 133 3.53 -8.10 10.19
CA ILE A 133 2.95 -8.61 11.44
C ILE A 133 4.07 -9.11 12.36
N ASP A 134 5.12 -8.31 12.48
CA ASP A 134 6.33 -8.62 13.23
C ASP A 134 6.80 -7.35 13.96
N ALA A 135 6.52 -7.26 15.26
CA ALA A 135 6.88 -6.12 16.08
C ALA A 135 8.38 -6.00 16.32
N ASN A 136 9.13 -7.09 16.16
CA ASN A 136 10.58 -7.14 16.37
C ASN A 136 11.36 -6.90 15.07
N PHE A 137 10.68 -6.68 13.94
CA PHE A 137 11.35 -6.40 12.68
C PHE A 137 12.20 -5.13 12.80
N GLY A 138 13.50 -5.27 12.51
CA GLY A 138 14.48 -4.18 12.51
C GLY A 138 15.25 -3.98 13.81
N GLU A 139 15.05 -4.83 14.82
CA GLU A 139 15.91 -4.93 16.02
C GLU A 139 17.15 -5.81 15.81
#